data_AF-A0A9W3BBY9-F1
#
_entry.id   AF-A0A9W3BBY9-F1
#
_cell.length_a   1.000
_cell.length_b   1.000
_cell.length_c   1.000
_cell.angle_alpha   90.00
_cell.angle_beta   90.00
_cell.angle_gamma   90.00
#
_symmetry.space_group_name_H-M   'P 1'
#
loop_
_entity.id
_entity.type
_entity.pdbx_description
1 polymer ?
#
loop_
_entity_poly.entity_id
_entity_poly.type
_entity_poly.pdbx_seq_one_letter_code
_entity_poly.pdbx_strand_id
1 'polypeptide(L)'
;MRPYLQMTFILSKLQNLESVKEMSQKIIVGIDLIKTKGESLIQGDETSTYEEITQFVTDKSAEILQCCMAMSEQILLDSNCTLEASELQRLNANVDNLNSKVTQQTKKLHKLHNTIRYQRRITNDLQDMDTKFMEFKEAVMTELQTASMFMSDLQTKCQNLCDDFRDHKEMIKVQDKKVVMSENEDQIITMKLNENMKLKEYLVTVVEHVNFIDKDVLKIKDAQRKMCLKEQNIQKDITRSNGIEFLCQKSYTPDVQCVKDCLHVIGQHDQQISEGGENDLHAHLEDCMRNPGHVHFTPIDTLCSASLPEGNQNNIWYSIIKAVADLTVRVSVTMTSLDRPEFWPNTKVPYFLYNMRGSQHLRTGSGKVEKVIKFTNESCPCETCRHSDKPNTEWWKIKVYTAANVVFDGVEARHTTCRFFYDTEESPEISLQVVVDNDFKTNIKGDWSCFCCVTCNKKLAETLQGMVEDYDIFNNITYHKYNGTSEEDKLMFTVSHPHGCCKLVSLGQWKDKYTSDIILQQFTYYTCTCAGCSGAPVYCVGHCLHYHSGSLKSGLCYSNYG
;
A
#
# COMPACT_ATOMS: atom_id res chain seq x y z
N MET A 1 -48.02 28.77 -81.75
CA MET A 1 -47.77 29.22 -80.35
C MET A 1 -47.60 27.97 -79.49
N ARG A 2 -46.46 27.81 -78.79
CA ARG A 2 -46.39 26.78 -77.74
C ARG A 2 -47.37 27.16 -76.63
N PRO A 3 -48.10 26.21 -76.01
CA PRO A 3 -49.02 26.51 -74.92
C PRO A 3 -48.26 27.22 -73.78
N TYR A 4 -48.75 28.37 -73.35
CA TYR A 4 -48.17 29.17 -72.26
C TYR A 4 -47.88 28.32 -71.01
N LEU A 5 -48.77 27.38 -70.69
CA LEU A 5 -48.64 26.43 -69.59
C LEU A 5 -47.41 25.51 -69.67
N GLN A 6 -47.00 25.11 -70.88
CA GLN A 6 -45.80 24.29 -71.06
C GLN A 6 -44.52 25.10 -70.86
N MET A 7 -44.54 26.38 -71.25
CA MET A 7 -43.40 27.28 -71.01
C MET A 7 -43.26 27.61 -69.52
N THR A 8 -44.34 27.86 -68.79
CA THR A 8 -44.28 28.12 -67.34
C THR A 8 -43.80 26.90 -66.56
N PHE A 9 -44.20 25.69 -66.96
CA PHE A 9 -43.69 24.45 -66.37
C PHE A 9 -42.18 24.27 -66.60
N ILE A 10 -41.72 24.45 -67.84
CA ILE A 10 -40.28 24.34 -68.16
C ILE A 10 -39.46 25.40 -67.41
N LEU A 11 -39.94 26.65 -67.33
CA LEU A 11 -39.27 27.71 -66.59
C LEU A 11 -39.13 27.37 -65.09
N SER A 12 -40.17 26.80 -64.48
CA SER A 12 -40.11 26.36 -63.08
C SER A 12 -39.08 25.23 -62.87
N LYS A 13 -39.01 24.24 -63.78
CA LYS A 13 -37.98 23.18 -63.72
C LYS A 13 -36.56 23.72 -63.86
N LEU A 14 -36.35 24.68 -64.77
CA LEU A 14 -35.04 25.30 -64.96
C LEU A 14 -34.61 26.11 -63.73
N GLN A 15 -35.54 26.81 -63.07
CA GLN A 15 -35.26 27.52 -61.82
C GLN A 15 -34.87 26.56 -60.68
N ASN A 16 -35.56 25.41 -60.57
CA ASN A 16 -35.23 24.39 -59.58
C ASN A 16 -33.84 23.79 -59.81
N LEU A 17 -33.48 23.49 -61.07
CA LEU A 17 -32.14 23.02 -61.43
C LEU A 17 -31.05 24.03 -61.10
N GLU A 18 -31.30 25.33 -61.30
CA GLU A 18 -30.34 26.37 -60.92
C GLU A 18 -30.16 26.43 -59.39
N SER A 19 -31.25 26.27 -58.62
CA SER A 19 -31.17 26.21 -57.15
C SER A 19 -30.37 25.00 -56.65
N VAL A 20 -30.58 23.82 -57.24
CA VAL A 20 -29.80 22.60 -56.93
C VAL A 20 -28.32 22.78 -57.26
N LYS A 21 -28.01 23.45 -58.38
CA LYS A 21 -26.63 23.77 -58.77
C LYS A 21 -25.96 24.70 -57.76
N GLU A 22 -26.64 25.74 -57.30
CA GLU A 22 -26.12 26.65 -56.27
C GLU A 22 -25.85 25.93 -54.93
N MET A 23 -26.77 25.05 -54.50
CA MET A 23 -26.58 24.25 -53.28
C MET A 23 -25.41 23.28 -53.41
N SER A 24 -25.28 22.61 -54.56
CA SER A 24 -24.16 21.72 -54.85
C SER A 24 -22.81 22.46 -54.76
N GLN A 25 -22.75 23.69 -55.27
CA GLN A 25 -21.55 24.52 -55.16
C GLN A 25 -21.21 24.88 -53.71
N LYS A 26 -22.20 25.19 -52.88
CA LYS A 26 -21.98 25.46 -51.44
C LYS A 26 -21.40 24.26 -50.71
N ILE A 27 -21.90 23.06 -51.00
CA ILE A 27 -21.39 21.81 -50.43
C ILE A 27 -19.92 21.60 -50.80
N ILE A 28 -19.57 21.75 -52.08
CA ILE A 28 -18.19 21.60 -52.57
C ILE A 28 -17.25 22.58 -51.85
N VAL A 29 -17.64 23.87 -51.79
CA VAL A 29 -16.84 24.90 -51.10
C VAL A 29 -16.64 24.59 -49.62
N GLY A 30 -17.68 24.09 -48.94
CA GLY A 30 -17.59 23.69 -47.53
C GLY A 30 -16.59 22.55 -47.31
N ILE A 31 -16.61 21.53 -48.18
CA ILE A 31 -15.69 20.39 -48.12
C ILE A 31 -14.25 20.85 -48.36
N ASP A 32 -14.02 21.71 -49.35
CA ASP A 32 -12.69 22.23 -49.67
C ASP A 32 -12.11 23.08 -48.53
N LEU A 33 -12.95 23.85 -47.83
CA LEU A 33 -12.56 24.61 -46.64
C LEU A 33 -12.11 23.70 -45.49
N ILE A 34 -12.89 22.65 -45.18
CA ILE A 34 -12.53 21.66 -44.16
C ILE A 34 -11.19 21.00 -44.51
N LYS A 35 -11.04 20.57 -45.76
CA LYS A 35 -9.84 19.91 -46.25
C LYS A 35 -8.61 20.82 -46.13
N THR A 36 -8.71 22.05 -46.65
CA THR A 36 -7.61 23.03 -46.62
C THR A 36 -7.17 23.30 -45.18
N LYS A 37 -8.13 23.51 -44.26
CA LYS A 37 -7.83 23.76 -42.84
C LYS A 37 -7.15 22.56 -42.17
N GLY A 38 -7.57 21.34 -42.51
CA GLY A 38 -6.93 20.11 -42.02
C GLY A 38 -5.52 19.90 -42.56
N GLU A 39 -5.29 20.20 -43.85
CA GLU A 39 -3.96 20.13 -44.47
C GLU A 39 -2.99 21.15 -43.84
N SER A 40 -3.44 22.39 -43.58
CA SER A 40 -2.63 23.40 -42.89
C SER A 40 -2.24 22.97 -41.46
N LEU A 41 -3.13 22.28 -40.73
CA LEU A 41 -2.79 21.71 -39.42
C LEU A 41 -1.68 20.66 -39.51
N ILE A 42 -1.75 19.77 -40.51
CA ILE A 42 -0.75 18.71 -40.71
C ILE A 42 0.62 19.31 -41.09
N GLN A 43 0.61 20.39 -41.87
CA GLN A 43 1.83 21.07 -42.31
C GLN A 43 2.45 21.97 -41.22
N GLY A 44 1.71 22.26 -40.14
CA GLY A 44 2.16 23.15 -39.06
C GLY A 44 2.02 24.64 -39.38
N ASP A 45 1.34 24.97 -40.48
CA ASP A 45 1.08 26.35 -40.92
C ASP A 45 -0.16 26.95 -40.24
N GLU A 46 -0.90 26.14 -39.49
CA GLU A 46 -2.12 26.54 -38.78
C GLU A 46 -1.83 26.93 -37.33
N THR A 47 -2.23 28.15 -36.95
CA THR A 47 -2.05 28.67 -35.58
C THR A 47 -3.21 28.30 -34.63
N SER A 48 -4.33 27.82 -35.18
CA SER A 48 -5.47 27.37 -34.37
C SER A 48 -5.12 26.16 -33.51
N THR A 49 -5.68 26.12 -32.31
CA THR A 49 -5.57 24.95 -31.42
C THR A 49 -6.34 23.76 -31.97
N TYR A 50 -6.01 22.56 -31.49
CA TYR A 50 -6.74 21.34 -31.85
C TYR A 50 -8.25 21.44 -31.55
N GLU A 51 -8.62 22.09 -30.44
CA GLU A 51 -10.01 22.29 -30.03
C GLU A 51 -10.75 23.22 -31.00
N GLU A 52 -10.12 24.33 -31.40
CA GLU A 52 -10.67 25.26 -32.38
C GLU A 52 -10.87 24.62 -33.75
N ILE A 53 -9.93 23.77 -34.17
CA ILE A 53 -10.03 23.05 -35.46
C ILE A 53 -11.14 21.99 -35.39
N THR A 54 -11.24 21.27 -34.28
CA THR A 54 -12.32 20.29 -34.07
C THR A 54 -13.69 20.97 -34.11
N GLN A 55 -13.82 22.14 -33.49
CA GLN A 55 -15.05 22.94 -33.51
C GLN A 55 -15.37 23.42 -34.94
N PHE A 56 -14.38 23.96 -35.66
CA PHE A 56 -14.54 24.41 -37.05
C PHE A 56 -15.03 23.28 -37.98
N VAL A 57 -14.43 22.08 -37.87
CA VAL A 57 -14.83 20.91 -38.66
C VAL A 57 -16.26 20.50 -38.33
N THR A 58 -16.63 20.54 -37.04
CA THR A 58 -17.98 20.18 -36.59
C THR A 58 -19.01 21.15 -37.16
N ASP A 59 -18.77 22.46 -37.03
CA ASP A 59 -19.70 23.49 -37.50
C ASP A 59 -19.87 23.45 -39.03
N LYS A 60 -18.76 23.33 -39.77
CA LYS A 60 -18.83 23.24 -41.23
C LYS A 60 -19.48 21.95 -41.72
N SER A 61 -19.27 20.84 -41.02
CA SER A 61 -19.96 19.58 -41.35
C SER A 61 -21.47 19.68 -41.14
N ALA A 62 -21.91 20.40 -40.10
CA ALA A 62 -23.33 20.65 -39.86
C ALA A 62 -23.96 21.54 -40.95
N GLU A 63 -23.27 22.60 -41.38
CA GLU A 63 -23.70 23.45 -42.50
C GLU A 63 -23.85 22.65 -43.81
N ILE A 64 -22.86 21.80 -44.13
CA ILE A 64 -22.89 20.93 -45.32
C ILE A 64 -24.09 19.99 -45.24
N LEU A 65 -24.32 19.35 -44.10
CA LEU A 65 -25.42 18.41 -43.91
C LEU A 65 -26.78 19.10 -44.10
N GLN A 66 -26.96 20.29 -43.54
CA GLN A 66 -28.18 21.09 -43.71
C GLN A 66 -28.41 21.45 -45.18
N CYS A 67 -27.35 21.79 -45.92
CA CYS A 67 -27.43 22.08 -47.35
C CYS A 67 -27.82 20.84 -48.17
N CYS A 68 -27.28 19.67 -47.84
CA CYS A 68 -27.67 18.40 -48.45
C CYS A 68 -29.14 18.05 -48.22
N MET A 69 -29.66 18.29 -47.01
CA MET A 69 -31.07 18.06 -46.69
C MET A 69 -31.98 18.97 -47.50
N ALA A 70 -31.69 20.27 -47.55
CA ALA A 70 -32.47 21.24 -48.34
C ALA A 70 -32.45 20.92 -49.84
N MET A 71 -31.30 20.50 -50.36
CA MET A 71 -31.17 20.07 -51.76
C MET A 71 -32.00 18.81 -52.05
N SER A 72 -32.02 17.86 -51.11
CA SER A 72 -32.81 16.63 -51.23
C SER A 72 -34.31 16.92 -51.23
N GLU A 73 -34.78 17.82 -50.36
CA GLU A 73 -36.18 18.27 -50.33
C GLU A 73 -36.61 18.95 -51.64
N GLN A 74 -35.76 19.81 -52.20
CA GLN A 74 -36.04 20.46 -53.49
C GLN A 74 -36.12 19.46 -54.64
N ILE A 75 -35.23 18.47 -54.68
CA ILE A 75 -35.26 17.43 -55.72
C ILE A 75 -36.53 16.59 -55.59
N LEU A 76 -36.92 16.21 -54.35
CA LEU A 76 -38.12 15.43 -54.08
C LEU A 76 -39.41 16.15 -54.45
N LEU A 77 -39.50 17.46 -54.23
CA LEU A 77 -40.64 18.29 -54.64
C LEU A 77 -40.79 18.38 -56.17
N ASP A 78 -39.68 18.29 -56.90
CA ASP A 78 -39.67 18.48 -58.35
C ASP A 78 -39.82 17.16 -59.12
N SER A 79 -39.38 16.05 -58.53
CA SER A 79 -39.63 14.73 -59.05
C SER A 79 -41.02 14.26 -58.59
N ASN A 80 -42.00 14.21 -59.48
CA ASN A 80 -43.23 13.41 -59.29
C ASN A 80 -42.89 11.89 -59.32
N CYS A 81 -41.73 11.55 -58.77
CA CYS A 81 -41.12 10.24 -58.76
C CYS A 81 -41.56 9.61 -57.45
N THR A 82 -42.55 8.74 -57.55
CA THR A 82 -42.75 7.68 -56.57
C THR A 82 -41.48 6.84 -56.56
N LEU A 83 -40.49 7.26 -55.78
CA LEU A 83 -39.46 6.36 -55.26
C LEU A 83 -40.22 5.22 -54.62
N GLU A 84 -40.08 4.01 -55.17
CA GLU A 84 -40.74 2.85 -54.60
C GLU A 84 -40.33 2.74 -53.14
N ALA A 85 -41.29 2.51 -52.24
CA ALA A 85 -41.06 2.47 -50.80
C ALA A 85 -39.92 1.52 -50.40
N SER A 86 -39.64 0.51 -51.24
CA SER A 86 -38.52 -0.43 -51.14
C SER A 86 -37.14 0.24 -51.22
N GLU A 87 -36.94 1.20 -52.12
CA GLU A 87 -35.65 1.90 -52.30
C GLU A 87 -35.39 2.87 -51.15
N LEU A 88 -36.45 3.56 -50.67
CA LEU A 88 -36.38 4.44 -49.51
C LEU A 88 -36.04 3.66 -48.23
N GLN A 89 -36.64 2.48 -48.05
CA GLN A 89 -36.32 1.57 -46.94
C GLN A 89 -34.86 1.11 -46.99
N ARG A 90 -34.36 0.75 -48.18
CA ARG A 90 -32.97 0.33 -48.36
C ARG A 90 -31.99 1.46 -48.07
N LEU A 91 -32.32 2.69 -48.46
CA LEU A 91 -31.50 3.86 -48.17
C LEU A 91 -31.45 4.15 -46.67
N ASN A 92 -32.59 4.11 -45.97
CA ASN A 92 -32.65 4.28 -44.52
C ASN A 92 -31.83 3.21 -43.77
N ALA A 93 -31.94 1.95 -44.17
CA ALA A 93 -31.15 0.87 -43.57
C ALA A 93 -29.63 1.10 -43.73
N ASN A 94 -29.21 1.64 -44.87
CA ASN A 94 -27.81 2.00 -45.10
C ASN A 94 -27.37 3.19 -44.24
N VAL A 95 -28.21 4.20 -44.08
CA VAL A 95 -27.96 5.37 -43.21
C VAL A 95 -27.82 4.93 -41.76
N ASP A 96 -28.71 4.06 -41.27
CA ASP A 96 -28.65 3.52 -39.91
C ASP A 96 -27.37 2.70 -39.68
N ASN A 97 -26.98 1.87 -40.67
CA ASN A 97 -25.73 1.14 -40.63
C ASN A 97 -24.52 2.08 -40.55
N LEU A 98 -24.51 3.14 -41.37
CA LEU A 98 -23.43 4.13 -41.37
C LEU A 98 -23.34 4.87 -40.03
N ASN A 99 -24.48 5.30 -39.48
CA ASN A 99 -24.56 5.96 -38.19
C ASN A 99 -24.05 5.06 -37.05
N SER A 100 -24.35 3.76 -37.11
CA SER A 100 -23.83 2.80 -36.13
C SER A 100 -22.30 2.69 -36.18
N LYS A 101 -21.72 2.69 -37.38
CA LYS A 101 -20.26 2.63 -37.60
C LYS A 101 -19.57 3.91 -37.14
N VAL A 102 -20.13 5.07 -37.47
CA VAL A 102 -19.64 6.38 -37.02
C VAL A 102 -19.65 6.43 -35.49
N THR A 103 -20.75 6.04 -34.85
CA THR A 103 -20.86 5.97 -33.38
C THR A 103 -19.80 5.05 -32.76
N GLN A 104 -19.55 3.89 -33.38
CA GLN A 104 -18.52 2.97 -32.91
C GLN A 104 -17.11 3.55 -33.05
N GLN A 105 -16.81 4.25 -34.15
CA GLN A 105 -15.53 4.92 -34.35
C GLN A 105 -15.33 6.08 -33.37
N THR A 106 -16.36 6.89 -33.11
CA THR A 106 -16.31 7.97 -32.11
C THR A 106 -16.00 7.42 -30.72
N LYS A 107 -16.59 6.28 -30.33
CA LYS A 107 -16.26 5.61 -29.06
C LYS A 107 -14.80 5.15 -29.01
N LYS A 108 -14.26 4.58 -30.10
CA LYS A 108 -12.85 4.18 -30.20
C LYS A 108 -11.91 5.38 -30.09
N LEU A 109 -12.24 6.48 -30.78
CA LEU A 109 -11.46 7.71 -30.75
C LEU A 109 -11.43 8.33 -29.35
N HIS A 110 -12.58 8.36 -28.66
CA HIS A 110 -12.65 8.84 -27.29
C HIS A 110 -11.79 7.98 -26.33
N LYS A 111 -11.83 6.65 -26.48
CA LYS A 111 -10.97 5.74 -25.71
C LYS A 111 -9.48 6.04 -25.95
N LEU A 112 -9.08 6.21 -27.22
CA LEU A 112 -7.71 6.54 -27.59
C LEU A 112 -7.27 7.90 -27.01
N HIS A 113 -8.14 8.91 -27.07
CA HIS A 113 -7.86 10.24 -26.52
C HIS A 113 -7.61 10.18 -25.00
N ASN A 114 -8.41 9.40 -24.27
CA ASN A 114 -8.21 9.18 -22.84
C ASN A 114 -6.88 8.47 -22.54
N THR A 115 -6.49 7.48 -23.36
CA THR A 115 -5.18 6.81 -23.24
C THR A 115 -4.02 7.79 -23.47
N ILE A 116 -4.10 8.65 -24.48
CA ILE A 116 -3.08 9.68 -24.75
C ILE A 116 -2.98 10.68 -23.59
N ARG A 117 -4.12 11.09 -23.03
CA ARG A 117 -4.16 12.00 -21.88
C ARG A 117 -3.51 11.38 -20.65
N TYR A 118 -3.74 10.10 -20.41
CA TYR A 118 -3.10 9.35 -19.33
C TYR A 118 -1.59 9.22 -19.55
N GLN A 119 -1.14 8.89 -20.77
CA GLN A 119 0.28 8.84 -21.11
C GLN A 119 0.99 10.19 -20.89
N ARG A 120 0.36 11.32 -21.25
CA ARG A 120 0.93 12.65 -20.97
C ARG A 120 1.12 12.90 -19.48
N ARG A 121 0.18 12.46 -18.62
CA ARG A 121 0.34 12.59 -17.17
C ARG A 121 1.55 11.79 -16.67
N ILE A 122 1.68 10.53 -17.10
CA ILE A 122 2.84 9.70 -16.76
C ILE A 122 4.14 10.39 -17.18
N THR A 123 4.21 10.93 -18.40
CA THR A 123 5.41 11.64 -18.87
C THR A 123 5.76 12.83 -17.98
N ASN A 124 4.76 13.61 -17.57
CA ASN A 124 4.98 14.75 -16.67
C ASN A 124 5.43 14.29 -15.27
N ASP A 125 4.83 13.23 -14.73
CA ASP A 125 5.20 12.67 -13.43
C ASP A 125 6.64 12.11 -13.45
N LEU A 126 7.04 11.49 -14.56
CA LEU A 126 8.42 11.04 -14.77
C LEU A 126 9.42 12.21 -14.79
N GLN A 127 9.06 13.33 -15.42
CA GLN A 127 9.90 14.54 -15.43
C GLN A 127 10.03 15.18 -14.05
N ASP A 128 8.94 15.20 -13.27
CA ASP A 128 8.96 15.68 -11.88
C ASP A 128 9.83 14.78 -10.98
N MET A 129 9.70 13.45 -11.14
CA MET A 129 10.56 12.50 -10.41
C MET A 129 12.03 12.64 -10.78
N ASP A 130 12.38 12.84 -12.06
CA ASP A 130 13.76 13.02 -12.49
C ASP A 130 14.35 14.31 -11.90
N THR A 131 13.55 15.38 -11.82
CA THR A 131 13.94 16.64 -11.17
C THR A 131 14.23 16.41 -9.68
N LYS A 132 13.31 15.76 -8.95
CA LYS A 132 13.49 15.44 -7.52
C LYS A 132 14.68 14.51 -7.27
N PHE A 133 14.93 13.57 -8.17
CA PHE A 133 16.09 12.69 -8.07
C PHE A 133 17.40 13.46 -8.21
N MET A 134 17.46 14.44 -9.11
CA MET A 134 18.62 15.32 -9.25
C MET A 134 18.85 16.17 -8.01
N GLU A 135 17.79 16.75 -7.43
CA GLU A 135 17.87 17.52 -6.18
C GLU A 135 18.36 16.64 -5.01
N PHE A 136 17.81 15.43 -4.88
CA PHE A 136 18.25 14.47 -3.86
C PHE A 136 19.73 14.09 -4.03
N LYS A 137 20.14 13.81 -5.28
CA LYS A 137 21.54 13.49 -5.59
C LYS A 137 22.47 14.63 -5.21
N GLU A 138 22.09 15.88 -5.47
CA GLU A 138 22.88 17.06 -5.09
C GLU A 138 22.99 17.20 -3.56
N ALA A 139 21.88 16.99 -2.83
CA ALA A 139 21.87 17.02 -1.36
C ALA A 139 22.80 15.95 -0.77
N VAL A 140 22.72 14.70 -1.24
CA VAL A 140 23.59 13.60 -0.78
C VAL A 140 25.06 13.89 -1.08
N MET A 141 25.38 14.44 -2.25
CA MET A 141 26.76 14.80 -2.60
C MET A 141 27.30 15.90 -1.69
N THR A 142 26.47 16.88 -1.32
CA THR A 142 26.83 17.97 -0.40
C THR A 142 27.08 17.46 1.02
N GLU A 143 26.23 16.56 1.52
CA GLU A 143 26.43 15.92 2.83
C GLU A 143 27.69 15.06 2.85
N LEU A 144 27.96 14.30 1.78
CA LEU A 144 29.15 13.48 1.66
C LEU A 144 30.44 14.32 1.66
N GLN A 145 30.42 15.45 0.95
CA GLN A 145 31.53 16.41 0.98
C GLN A 145 31.75 16.99 2.39
N THR A 146 30.66 17.34 3.09
CA THR A 146 30.72 17.85 4.47
C THR A 146 31.29 16.81 5.43
N ALA A 147 30.84 15.54 5.33
CA ALA A 147 31.37 14.44 6.13
C ALA A 147 32.86 14.18 5.85
N SER A 148 33.27 14.25 4.59
CA SER A 148 34.68 14.13 4.18
C SER A 148 35.54 15.23 4.80
N MET A 149 35.08 16.48 4.78
CA MET A 149 35.76 17.61 5.44
C MET A 149 35.89 17.40 6.94
N PHE A 150 34.81 16.96 7.61
CA PHE A 150 34.85 16.64 9.04
C PHE A 150 35.87 15.54 9.37
N MET A 151 35.92 14.48 8.57
CA MET A 151 36.90 13.40 8.75
C MET A 151 38.35 13.87 8.59
N SER A 152 38.60 14.76 7.63
CA SER A 152 39.92 15.40 7.45
C SER A 152 40.31 16.25 8.65
N ASP A 153 39.38 17.04 9.20
CA ASP A 153 39.61 17.84 10.41
C ASP A 153 39.87 16.96 11.64
N LEU A 154 39.11 15.88 11.80
CA LEU A 154 39.30 14.92 12.88
C LEU A 154 40.65 14.24 12.78
N GLN A 155 41.06 13.82 11.57
CA GLN A 155 42.36 13.22 11.31
C GLN A 155 43.49 14.20 11.66
N THR A 156 43.36 15.47 11.28
CA THR A 156 44.32 16.53 11.62
C THR A 156 44.42 16.72 13.14
N LYS A 157 43.29 16.76 13.85
CA LYS A 157 43.27 16.87 15.32
C LYS A 157 43.90 15.65 16.00
N CYS A 158 43.61 14.44 15.53
CA CYS A 158 44.24 13.23 16.03
C CYS A 158 45.75 13.24 15.80
N GLN A 159 46.20 13.70 14.63
CA GLN A 159 47.62 13.80 14.32
C GLN A 159 48.33 14.80 15.24
N ASN A 160 47.77 15.99 15.43
CA ASN A 160 48.31 17.00 16.34
C ASN A 160 48.41 16.46 17.78
N LEU A 161 47.36 15.78 18.26
CA LEU A 161 47.37 15.17 19.58
C LEU A 161 48.46 14.09 19.70
N CYS A 162 48.65 13.26 18.67
CA CYS A 162 49.71 12.27 18.63
C CYS A 162 51.12 12.88 18.65
N ASP A 163 51.31 14.04 18.02
CA ASP A 163 52.58 14.77 18.03
C ASP A 163 52.83 15.43 19.40
N ASP A 164 51.81 16.05 20.01
CA ASP A 164 51.87 16.60 21.37
C ASP A 164 52.27 15.53 22.41
N PHE A 165 51.68 14.33 22.33
CA PHE A 165 52.04 13.21 23.20
C PHE A 165 53.50 12.77 23.02
N ARG A 166 54.03 12.85 21.79
CA ARG A 166 55.41 12.50 21.49
C ARG A 166 56.37 13.52 22.10
N ASP A 167 56.06 14.80 21.95
CA ASP A 167 56.84 15.90 22.53
C ASP A 167 56.84 15.84 24.05
N HIS A 168 55.69 15.55 24.67
CA HIS A 168 55.61 15.39 26.12
C HIS A 168 56.44 14.20 26.63
N LYS A 169 56.44 13.08 25.87
CA LYS A 169 57.28 11.92 26.19
C LYS A 169 58.78 12.24 26.07
N GLU A 170 59.18 13.03 25.07
CA GLU A 170 60.56 13.51 24.93
C GLU A 170 60.95 14.44 26.09
N MET A 171 60.05 15.33 26.52
CA MET A 171 60.26 16.20 27.68
C MET A 171 60.47 15.41 28.98
N ILE A 172 59.65 14.36 29.21
CA ILE A 172 59.81 13.49 30.39
C ILE A 172 61.17 12.78 30.38
N LYS A 173 61.62 12.25 29.23
CA LYS A 173 62.97 11.65 29.12
C LYS A 173 64.10 12.64 29.44
N VAL A 174 63.94 13.91 29.07
CA VAL A 174 64.93 14.96 29.38
C VAL A 174 64.91 15.30 30.87
N GLN A 175 63.72 15.30 31.49
CA GLN A 175 63.54 15.50 32.93
C GLN A 175 64.19 14.34 33.73
N ASP A 176 63.96 13.10 33.31
CA ASP A 176 64.55 11.91 33.94
C ASP A 176 66.08 11.91 33.84
N LYS A 177 66.64 12.34 32.69
CA LYS A 177 68.09 12.53 32.54
C LYS A 177 68.65 13.61 33.49
N LYS A 178 67.89 14.66 33.79
CA LYS A 178 68.29 15.69 34.78
C LYS A 178 68.24 15.16 36.21
N VAL A 179 67.26 14.29 36.55
CA VAL A 179 67.17 13.66 37.88
C VAL A 179 68.34 12.69 38.11
N VAL A 180 68.72 11.90 37.10
CA VAL A 180 69.90 11.02 37.18
C VAL A 180 71.22 11.82 37.34
N MET A 181 71.27 13.05 36.82
CA MET A 181 72.41 13.95 37.05
C MET A 181 72.43 14.54 38.47
N SER A 182 71.28 14.83 39.09
CA SER A 182 71.23 15.31 40.49
C SER A 182 71.48 14.19 41.51
N GLU A 183 71.10 12.95 41.22
CA GLU A 183 71.41 11.78 42.08
C GLU A 183 72.92 11.50 42.18
N ASN A 184 73.71 11.87 41.16
CA ASN A 184 75.18 11.81 41.21
C ASN A 184 75.79 12.90 42.11
N GLU A 185 75.13 14.04 42.31
CA GLU A 185 75.58 15.08 43.26
C GLU A 185 75.28 14.68 44.72
N ASP A 186 74.15 14.01 44.98
CA ASP A 186 73.78 13.51 46.31
C ASP A 186 74.65 12.33 46.79
N GLN A 187 75.19 11.51 45.87
CA GLN A 187 76.19 10.49 46.21
C GLN A 187 77.51 11.11 46.73
N ILE A 188 77.92 12.27 46.20
CA ILE A 188 79.13 12.99 46.66
C ILE A 188 78.93 13.60 48.05
N ILE A 189 77.72 14.05 48.38
CA ILE A 189 77.36 14.58 49.71
C ILE A 189 77.28 13.44 50.74
N THR A 190 76.76 12.28 50.34
CA THR A 190 76.60 11.10 51.21
C THR A 190 77.95 10.47 51.59
N MET A 191 78.95 10.50 50.70
CA MET A 191 80.33 10.10 51.05
C MET A 191 80.97 11.02 52.10
N LYS A 192 80.69 12.33 52.08
CA LYS A 192 81.21 13.29 53.08
C LYS A 192 80.49 13.20 54.44
N LEU A 193 79.23 12.75 54.47
CA LEU A 193 78.50 12.54 55.73
C LEU A 193 78.91 11.25 56.47
N ASN A 194 79.44 10.25 55.76
CA ASN A 194 79.81 8.95 56.34
C ASN A 194 81.15 8.96 57.11
N GLU A 195 81.98 10.00 56.98
CA GLU A 195 83.15 10.21 57.85
C GLU A 195 82.77 10.71 59.25
N ASN A 196 81.60 11.36 59.41
CA ASN A 196 81.15 11.93 60.69
C ASN A 196 80.37 10.95 61.60
N MET A 197 79.96 9.77 61.10
CA MET A 197 79.19 8.79 61.91
C MET A 197 80.03 7.89 62.81
N LYS A 198 81.37 7.90 62.72
CA LYS A 198 82.25 7.16 63.66
C LYS A 198 82.33 7.78 65.07
N LEU A 199 81.70 8.93 65.32
CA LEU A 199 81.74 9.65 66.61
C LEU A 199 80.46 9.56 67.45
N LYS A 200 79.37 8.94 66.96
CA LYS A 200 78.05 8.93 67.62
C LYS A 200 77.69 7.66 68.40
N GLU A 201 78.57 6.66 68.42
CA GLU A 201 78.35 5.40 69.13
C GLU A 201 78.59 5.47 70.65
N TYR A 202 78.81 6.67 71.21
CA TYR A 202 79.07 6.88 72.64
C TYR A 202 77.84 7.37 73.46
N LEU A 203 76.67 7.56 72.84
CA LEU A 203 75.54 8.28 73.47
C LEU A 203 74.25 7.46 73.63
N VAL A 204 74.33 6.12 73.54
CA VAL A 204 73.17 5.22 73.69
C VAL A 204 72.91 4.81 75.15
N THR A 205 73.73 5.22 76.11
CA THR A 205 73.63 4.73 77.50
C THR A 205 72.85 5.62 78.46
N VAL A 206 71.92 6.45 77.98
CA VAL A 206 71.11 7.30 78.86
C VAL A 206 69.66 7.34 78.36
N VAL A 207 68.83 6.51 79.01
CA VAL A 207 67.49 6.90 79.50
C VAL A 207 66.37 6.81 78.45
N GLU A 208 65.55 5.74 78.34
CA GLU A 208 64.86 4.93 79.37
C GLU A 208 63.84 5.69 80.27
N HIS A 209 63.28 6.84 79.89
CA HIS A 209 62.33 7.55 80.80
C HIS A 209 60.95 8.02 80.33
N VAL A 210 60.41 7.69 79.15
CA VAL A 210 59.05 8.22 78.86
C VAL A 210 58.12 7.22 78.18
N ASN A 211 57.67 6.26 78.99
CA ASN A 211 56.32 5.74 78.92
C ASN A 211 55.33 6.83 79.37
N PHE A 212 54.44 7.32 78.50
CA PHE A 212 53.18 7.96 78.92
C PHE A 212 52.18 8.10 77.75
N ILE A 213 51.06 7.35 77.83
CA ILE A 213 49.71 7.64 77.27
C ILE A 213 49.52 7.42 75.75
N ASP A 214 48.64 6.57 75.20
CA ASP A 214 47.49 5.76 75.63
C ASP A 214 46.24 6.46 76.19
N LYS A 215 45.62 7.38 75.42
CA LYS A 215 44.29 7.92 75.78
C LYS A 215 43.38 8.44 74.65
N ASP A 216 43.42 7.93 73.42
CA ASP A 216 42.47 8.40 72.38
C ASP A 216 41.80 7.32 71.52
N VAL A 217 41.97 6.02 71.83
CA VAL A 217 41.41 4.92 71.00
C VAL A 217 40.05 4.40 71.48
N LEU A 218 39.42 5.02 72.47
CA LEU A 218 38.18 4.51 73.08
C LEU A 218 37.09 5.58 73.28
N LYS A 219 36.83 6.39 72.24
CA LYS A 219 35.53 7.05 72.05
C LYS A 219 35.08 6.97 70.58
N ILE A 220 34.46 5.86 70.20
CA ILE A 220 32.99 5.72 70.11
C ILE A 220 32.52 6.12 68.69
N LYS A 221 32.29 5.22 67.73
CA LYS A 221 31.47 3.98 67.77
C LYS A 221 29.97 4.19 68.11
N ASP A 222 29.47 5.44 68.09
CA ASP A 222 28.03 5.78 68.28
C ASP A 222 27.33 6.44 67.07
N ALA A 223 27.88 6.39 65.86
CA ALA A 223 27.24 7.01 64.69
C ALA A 223 26.60 6.02 63.70
N GLN A 224 26.40 4.75 64.11
CA GLN A 224 25.73 3.73 63.28
C GLN A 224 24.80 2.85 64.10
N ARG A 225 23.71 3.43 64.63
CA ARG A 225 22.47 2.68 64.86
C ARG A 225 21.28 3.60 65.18
N LYS A 226 20.24 3.44 64.35
CA LYS A 226 18.84 3.88 64.47
C LYS A 226 18.51 5.24 63.83
N MET A 227 17.42 5.44 63.10
CA MET A 227 16.31 4.64 62.55
C MET A 227 15.50 5.67 61.71
N CYS A 228 15.26 5.45 60.41
CA CYS A 228 13.99 5.01 59.79
C CYS A 228 12.77 5.96 59.89
N LEU A 229 12.18 6.24 58.70
CA LEU A 229 10.80 6.65 58.33
C LEU A 229 10.39 8.14 58.26
N LYS A 230 10.27 8.65 57.02
CA LYS A 230 9.02 9.09 56.34
C LYS A 230 9.41 9.69 54.96
N GLU A 231 9.18 8.96 53.88
CA GLU A 231 7.99 9.03 53.00
C GLU A 231 7.87 10.32 52.16
N GLN A 232 8.02 10.09 50.84
CA GLN A 232 7.28 10.68 49.71
C GLN A 232 7.43 12.18 49.42
N ASN A 233 8.02 12.50 48.25
CA ASN A 233 7.36 13.26 47.16
C ASN A 233 8.37 13.69 46.08
N ILE A 234 8.64 12.84 45.09
CA ILE A 234 9.04 13.29 43.74
C ILE A 234 8.42 12.30 42.74
N GLN A 235 7.17 12.54 42.35
CA GLN A 235 6.59 12.05 41.09
C GLN A 235 5.37 12.93 40.80
N LYS A 236 5.56 14.02 40.07
CA LYS A 236 4.51 14.79 39.39
C LYS A 236 5.20 15.78 38.46
N ASP A 237 5.44 15.30 37.24
CA ASP A 237 5.27 16.05 35.98
C ASP A 237 5.91 15.22 34.87
N ILE A 238 5.13 14.24 34.39
CA ILE A 238 5.02 13.70 33.01
C ILE A 238 3.97 12.58 33.13
N THR A 239 2.72 12.99 33.30
CA THR A 239 1.56 12.13 33.07
C THR A 239 0.62 12.89 32.15
N ARG A 240 0.88 12.75 30.85
CA ARG A 240 -0.13 12.91 29.81
C ARG A 240 0.26 12.02 28.64
N SER A 241 -0.55 10.97 28.44
CA SER A 241 -0.61 10.10 27.26
C SER A 241 0.61 9.21 27.01
N ASN A 242 0.46 7.88 27.17
CA ASN A 242 0.77 6.86 26.12
C ASN A 242 0.78 5.40 26.65
N GLY A 243 -0.11 4.58 26.09
CA GLY A 243 0.04 3.16 25.71
C GLY A 243 0.61 2.13 26.69
N ILE A 244 -0.26 1.49 27.50
CA ILE A 244 0.05 0.33 28.36
C ILE A 244 -0.13 -1.03 27.63
N GLU A 245 -0.50 -1.04 26.34
CA GLU A 245 -1.00 -2.26 25.67
C GLU A 245 0.06 -3.12 24.96
N PHE A 246 1.33 -2.73 25.00
CA PHE A 246 2.45 -3.37 24.30
C PHE A 246 3.42 -4.12 25.24
N LEU A 247 2.90 -4.89 26.19
CA LEU A 247 3.74 -5.61 27.17
C LEU A 247 4.12 -7.02 26.72
N CYS A 248 5.43 -7.28 26.67
CA CYS A 248 6.04 -8.59 26.50
C CYS A 248 5.67 -9.52 27.67
N GLN A 249 4.98 -10.63 27.38
CA GLN A 249 4.50 -11.60 28.38
C GLN A 249 5.62 -12.42 29.08
N LYS A 250 6.90 -12.10 28.86
CA LYS A 250 8.03 -12.84 29.41
C LYS A 250 8.60 -12.25 30.70
N SER A 251 8.40 -10.96 30.99
CA SER A 251 9.06 -10.29 32.14
C SER A 251 8.14 -9.76 33.23
N TYR A 252 6.85 -9.48 32.96
CA TYR A 252 5.89 -8.97 33.95
C TYR A 252 6.37 -7.79 34.83
N THR A 253 7.39 -7.02 34.41
CA THR A 253 7.92 -5.86 35.15
C THR A 253 7.83 -4.56 34.32
N PRO A 254 7.51 -3.41 34.92
CA PRO A 254 7.30 -2.13 34.21
C PRO A 254 8.57 -1.49 33.65
N ASP A 255 9.77 -1.93 34.07
CA ASP A 255 11.01 -1.16 33.90
C ASP A 255 11.99 -1.72 32.85
N VAL A 256 11.49 -2.40 31.82
CA VAL A 256 12.28 -2.64 30.60
C VAL A 256 11.60 -1.91 29.45
N GLN A 257 12.17 -0.77 29.06
CA GLN A 257 11.79 -0.05 27.86
C GLN A 257 11.91 -1.00 26.65
N CYS A 258 10.77 -1.53 26.19
CA CYS A 258 10.66 -1.99 24.82
C CYS A 258 10.86 -0.75 23.96
N VAL A 259 12.01 -0.68 23.29
CA VAL A 259 12.31 0.36 22.31
C VAL A 259 11.27 0.33 21.19
N LYS A 260 11.16 1.49 20.53
CA LYS A 260 10.20 1.86 19.47
C LYS A 260 10.05 0.85 18.32
N ASP A 261 10.94 -0.15 18.25
CA ASP A 261 11.08 -1.15 17.18
C ASP A 261 10.71 -2.60 17.62
N CYS A 262 9.95 -2.75 18.71
CA CYS A 262 9.61 -4.06 19.29
C CYS A 262 8.44 -4.77 18.57
N LEU A 263 8.74 -5.78 17.75
CA LEU A 263 7.84 -6.60 16.91
C LEU A 263 6.84 -7.54 17.65
N HIS A 264 6.53 -7.35 18.93
CA HIS A 264 5.80 -8.34 19.77
C HIS A 264 4.28 -8.15 19.90
N VAL A 265 3.63 -7.57 18.88
CA VAL A 265 2.16 -7.43 18.86
C VAL A 265 1.54 -8.76 18.44
N ILE A 266 1.34 -9.68 19.39
CA ILE A 266 0.65 -10.97 19.14
C ILE A 266 -0.74 -10.88 19.75
N GLY A 267 -1.71 -10.46 18.94
CA GLY A 267 -3.11 -10.41 19.33
C GLY A 267 -3.84 -11.75 19.21
N GLN A 268 -5.10 -11.79 19.66
CA GLN A 268 -6.07 -12.83 19.33
C GLN A 268 -6.34 -12.78 17.82
N HIS A 269 -6.22 -13.93 17.15
CA HIS A 269 -6.41 -14.01 15.70
C HIS A 269 -7.88 -14.15 15.38
N ASP A 270 -8.33 -13.39 14.39
CA ASP A 270 -9.72 -13.26 13.99
C ASP A 270 -10.08 -14.30 12.92
N GLN A 271 -9.83 -15.58 13.21
CA GLN A 271 -10.33 -16.72 12.43
C GLN A 271 -11.59 -17.29 13.06
N GLN A 272 -12.54 -17.69 12.23
CA GLN A 272 -13.72 -18.43 12.68
C GLN A 272 -13.45 -19.92 12.54
N ILE A 273 -13.56 -20.67 13.63
CA ILE A 273 -13.56 -22.14 13.63
C ILE A 273 -15.02 -22.58 13.70
N SER A 274 -15.38 -23.59 12.94
CA SER A 274 -16.72 -24.18 12.92
C SER A 274 -16.66 -25.69 13.11
N GLU A 275 -17.42 -26.20 14.08
CA GLU A 275 -17.52 -27.63 14.37
C GLU A 275 -18.56 -28.32 13.46
N GLY A 276 -19.66 -27.64 13.15
CA GLY A 276 -20.75 -28.08 12.28
C GLY A 276 -20.65 -27.65 10.81
N GLY A 277 -19.52 -27.05 10.39
CA GLY A 277 -19.27 -26.62 9.02
C GLY A 277 -19.97 -25.30 8.65
N GLU A 278 -20.50 -25.18 7.43
CA GLU A 278 -21.13 -23.93 6.96
C GLU A 278 -22.34 -23.51 7.83
N ASN A 279 -23.08 -24.47 8.38
CA ASN A 279 -24.31 -24.21 9.13
C ASN A 279 -24.07 -23.37 10.39
N ASP A 280 -22.93 -23.55 11.06
CA ASP A 280 -22.62 -22.84 12.31
C ASP A 280 -22.17 -21.40 12.07
N LEU A 281 -21.74 -21.05 10.85
CA LEU A 281 -21.21 -19.72 10.56
C LEU A 281 -22.27 -18.63 10.79
N HIS A 282 -23.53 -18.91 10.43
CA HIS A 282 -24.65 -18.00 10.69
C HIS A 282 -24.99 -17.89 12.17
N ALA A 283 -24.92 -18.99 12.93
CA ALA A 283 -25.11 -18.94 14.38
C ALA A 283 -24.01 -18.09 15.05
N HIS A 284 -22.75 -18.22 14.61
CA HIS A 284 -21.66 -17.37 15.08
C HIS A 284 -21.83 -15.90 14.74
N LEU A 285 -22.44 -15.60 13.59
CA LEU A 285 -22.80 -14.23 13.20
C LEU A 285 -23.89 -13.68 14.14
N GLU A 286 -24.98 -14.42 14.36
CA GLU A 286 -26.09 -14.01 15.24
C GLU A 286 -25.64 -13.81 16.70
N ASP A 287 -24.79 -14.72 17.20
CA ASP A 287 -24.30 -14.73 18.59
C ASP A 287 -23.03 -13.87 18.80
N CYS A 288 -22.67 -13.01 17.84
CA CYS A 288 -21.43 -12.25 17.90
C CYS A 288 -21.41 -11.26 19.07
N MET A 289 -20.63 -11.56 20.10
CA MET A 289 -20.45 -10.69 21.27
C MET A 289 -19.54 -9.49 21.02
N ARG A 290 -18.67 -9.57 19.99
CA ARG A 290 -17.68 -8.53 19.73
C ARG A 290 -18.27 -7.32 19.00
N ASN A 291 -19.14 -7.57 18.03
CA ASN A 291 -19.89 -6.53 17.33
C ASN A 291 -21.36 -6.97 17.23
N PRO A 292 -22.14 -6.84 18.32
CA PRO A 292 -23.53 -7.29 18.36
C PRO A 292 -24.36 -6.70 17.22
N GLY A 293 -25.01 -7.57 16.44
CA GLY A 293 -25.82 -7.18 15.28
C GLY A 293 -25.05 -6.51 14.14
N HIS A 294 -23.71 -6.47 14.20
CA HIS A 294 -22.82 -5.94 13.18
C HIS A 294 -23.20 -4.55 12.67
N VAL A 295 -23.74 -3.69 13.54
CA VAL A 295 -24.31 -2.38 13.18
C VAL A 295 -23.32 -1.39 12.57
N HIS A 296 -22.02 -1.62 12.78
CA HIS A 296 -20.92 -0.81 12.23
C HIS A 296 -20.29 -1.42 10.97
N PHE A 297 -20.88 -2.51 10.46
CA PHE A 297 -20.56 -3.07 9.16
C PHE A 297 -21.60 -2.59 8.15
N THR A 298 -21.17 -2.37 6.91
CA THR A 298 -22.05 -2.07 5.79
C THR A 298 -21.97 -3.22 4.79
N PRO A 299 -23.10 -3.85 4.42
CA PRO A 299 -23.15 -4.81 3.33
C PRO A 299 -22.73 -4.20 2.00
N ILE A 300 -21.87 -4.89 1.25
CA ILE A 300 -21.25 -4.35 0.02
C ILE A 300 -22.25 -4.10 -1.11
N ASP A 301 -23.33 -4.84 -1.14
CA ASP A 301 -24.45 -4.68 -2.08
C ASP A 301 -25.27 -3.43 -1.77
N THR A 302 -25.31 -3.01 -0.50
CA THR A 302 -26.02 -1.79 -0.04
C THR A 302 -25.16 -0.54 0.04
N LEU A 303 -23.83 -0.68 -0.09
CA LEU A 303 -22.90 0.44 -0.02
C LEU A 303 -23.19 1.46 -1.13
N CYS A 304 -23.33 2.73 -0.75
CA CYS A 304 -23.43 3.84 -1.69
C CYS A 304 -22.60 5.04 -1.22
N SER A 305 -22.38 6.04 -2.08
CA SER A 305 -21.60 7.23 -1.71
C SER A 305 -22.18 8.00 -0.52
N ALA A 306 -23.51 7.94 -0.31
CA ALA A 306 -24.18 8.55 0.83
C ALA A 306 -23.92 7.82 2.16
N SER A 307 -23.48 6.56 2.11
CA SER A 307 -23.10 5.76 3.29
C SER A 307 -21.69 6.13 3.81
N LEU A 308 -20.93 6.95 3.09
CA LEU A 308 -19.58 7.37 3.48
C LEU A 308 -19.61 8.56 4.45
N PRO A 309 -18.58 8.72 5.31
CA PRO A 309 -18.46 9.85 6.21
C PRO A 309 -18.59 11.21 5.49
N GLU A 310 -19.17 12.19 6.18
CA GLU A 310 -19.32 13.56 5.68
C GLU A 310 -17.94 14.14 5.32
N GLY A 311 -17.81 14.77 4.15
CA GLY A 311 -16.53 15.20 3.58
C GLY A 311 -15.82 14.13 2.72
N ASN A 312 -16.19 12.85 2.85
CA ASN A 312 -15.63 11.73 2.09
C ASN A 312 -16.58 11.11 1.07
N GLN A 313 -17.78 11.67 0.88
CA GLN A 313 -18.81 11.23 -0.09
C GLN A 313 -18.44 11.45 -1.57
N ASN A 314 -17.15 11.57 -1.87
CA ASN A 314 -16.67 11.73 -3.24
C ASN A 314 -16.57 10.38 -3.95
N ASN A 315 -16.66 10.42 -5.29
CA ASN A 315 -16.61 9.21 -6.11
C ASN A 315 -15.31 8.39 -5.94
N ILE A 316 -14.20 9.02 -5.54
CA ILE A 316 -12.90 8.33 -5.41
C ILE A 316 -12.95 7.32 -4.26
N TRP A 317 -13.46 7.72 -3.09
CA TRP A 317 -13.58 6.84 -1.92
C TRP A 317 -14.50 5.65 -2.18
N TYR A 318 -15.67 5.92 -2.76
CA TYR A 318 -16.60 4.86 -3.14
C TYR A 318 -15.95 3.89 -4.15
N SER A 319 -15.28 4.41 -5.18
CA SER A 319 -14.61 3.59 -6.20
C SER A 319 -13.50 2.72 -5.63
N ILE A 320 -12.64 3.23 -4.74
CA ILE A 320 -11.57 2.40 -4.16
C ILE A 320 -12.12 1.34 -3.20
N ILE A 321 -13.18 1.64 -2.43
CA ILE A 321 -13.83 0.62 -1.59
C ILE A 321 -14.42 -0.48 -2.46
N LYS A 322 -15.15 -0.15 -3.52
CA LYS A 322 -15.71 -1.15 -4.45
C LYS A 322 -14.61 -1.97 -5.12
N ALA A 323 -13.53 -1.33 -5.59
CA ALA A 323 -12.42 -2.05 -6.22
C ALA A 323 -11.72 -3.03 -5.26
N VAL A 324 -11.55 -2.65 -3.98
CA VAL A 324 -11.03 -3.58 -2.95
C VAL A 324 -12.05 -4.69 -2.66
N ALA A 325 -13.33 -4.38 -2.59
CA ALA A 325 -14.39 -5.36 -2.35
C ALA A 325 -14.50 -6.39 -3.47
N ASP A 326 -14.39 -5.98 -4.73
CA ASP A 326 -14.47 -6.85 -5.90
C ASP A 326 -13.33 -7.90 -5.90
N LEU A 327 -12.16 -7.53 -5.37
CA LEU A 327 -11.01 -8.41 -5.23
C LEU A 327 -10.95 -9.18 -3.91
N THR A 328 -11.82 -8.87 -2.94
CA THR A 328 -11.87 -9.55 -1.65
C THR A 328 -12.56 -10.91 -1.80
N VAL A 329 -11.92 -11.95 -1.27
CA VAL A 329 -12.39 -13.34 -1.31
C VAL A 329 -12.56 -13.90 0.09
N ARG A 330 -13.50 -14.83 0.22
CA ARG A 330 -13.62 -15.67 1.42
C ARG A 330 -12.68 -16.86 1.28
N VAL A 331 -11.87 -17.12 2.30
CA VAL A 331 -10.93 -18.24 2.36
C VAL A 331 -11.47 -19.27 3.34
N SER A 332 -11.65 -20.51 2.90
CA SER A 332 -12.11 -21.64 3.72
C SER A 332 -11.02 -22.70 3.75
N VAL A 333 -10.61 -23.13 4.94
CA VAL A 333 -9.58 -24.16 5.15
C VAL A 333 -10.14 -25.28 5.99
N THR A 334 -9.91 -26.54 5.61
CA THR A 334 -10.44 -27.72 6.31
C THR A 334 -9.36 -28.60 6.93
N MET A 335 -8.10 -28.14 6.93
CA MET A 335 -6.98 -28.84 7.54
C MET A 335 -6.16 -27.89 8.40
N THR A 336 -5.77 -28.36 9.58
CA THR A 336 -4.73 -27.73 10.40
C THR A 336 -3.45 -28.55 10.27
N SER A 337 -2.37 -27.96 9.73
CA SER A 337 -1.13 -28.70 9.47
C SER A 337 -0.51 -29.25 10.76
N LEU A 338 0.07 -30.45 10.68
CA LEU A 338 0.89 -31.01 11.77
C LEU A 338 2.20 -30.23 12.01
N ASP A 339 2.60 -29.43 11.01
CA ASP A 339 3.85 -28.66 11.02
C ASP A 339 3.68 -27.25 11.58
N ARG A 340 2.47 -26.85 12.02
CA ARG A 340 2.29 -25.59 12.74
C ARG A 340 3.24 -25.55 13.95
N PRO A 341 4.04 -24.47 14.11
CA PRO A 341 5.01 -24.39 15.19
C PRO A 341 4.29 -24.31 16.54
N GLU A 342 4.97 -24.70 17.61
CA GLU A 342 4.43 -24.54 18.96
C GLU A 342 4.31 -23.08 19.37
N PHE A 343 5.30 -22.26 19.00
CA PHE A 343 5.38 -20.86 19.38
C PHE A 343 5.57 -19.95 18.17
N TRP A 344 5.17 -18.69 18.29
CA TRP A 344 5.57 -17.66 17.34
C TRP A 344 7.11 -17.54 17.31
N PRO A 345 7.72 -17.26 16.15
CA PRO A 345 9.17 -17.17 16.00
C PRO A 345 9.82 -16.27 17.05
N ASN A 346 10.84 -16.78 17.73
CA ASN A 346 11.60 -16.09 18.79
C ASN A 346 10.78 -15.71 20.05
N THR A 347 9.61 -16.31 20.26
CA THR A 347 8.78 -16.06 21.44
C THR A 347 8.49 -17.35 22.22
N LYS A 348 7.76 -17.22 23.34
CA LYS A 348 7.12 -18.34 24.05
C LYS A 348 5.58 -18.28 23.94
N VAL A 349 5.06 -17.44 23.05
CA VAL A 349 3.62 -17.27 22.87
C VAL A 349 3.15 -18.40 21.93
N PRO A 350 2.16 -19.22 22.31
CA PRO A 350 1.68 -20.30 21.47
C PRO A 350 1.24 -19.81 20.09
N TYR A 351 1.64 -20.54 19.04
CA TYR A 351 1.17 -20.25 17.69
C TYR A 351 -0.30 -20.61 17.55
N PHE A 352 -1.03 -19.86 16.72
CA PHE A 352 -2.46 -20.07 16.55
C PHE A 352 -2.75 -21.47 15.98
N LEU A 353 -3.75 -22.16 16.54
CA LEU A 353 -4.15 -23.55 16.23
C LEU A 353 -3.07 -24.63 16.43
N TYR A 354 -1.98 -24.34 17.13
CA TYR A 354 -0.98 -25.37 17.46
C TYR A 354 -1.57 -26.58 18.21
N ASN A 355 -2.55 -26.35 19.10
CA ASN A 355 -3.21 -27.44 19.83
C ASN A 355 -4.25 -28.20 19.00
N MET A 356 -4.55 -27.72 17.78
CA MET A 356 -5.55 -28.28 16.87
C MET A 356 -4.90 -28.91 15.63
N ARG A 357 -3.59 -29.15 15.67
CA ARG A 357 -2.83 -29.79 14.58
C ARG A 357 -3.43 -31.14 14.21
N GLY A 358 -3.54 -31.39 12.91
CA GLY A 358 -4.19 -32.58 12.34
C GLY A 358 -5.72 -32.56 12.39
N SER A 359 -6.34 -31.54 13.00
CA SER A 359 -7.81 -31.42 12.99
C SER A 359 -8.33 -31.03 11.62
N GLN A 360 -9.57 -31.45 11.33
CA GLN A 360 -10.26 -31.21 10.06
C GLN A 360 -11.44 -30.24 10.20
N HIS A 361 -11.47 -29.44 11.26
CA HIS A 361 -12.53 -28.45 11.45
C HIS A 361 -12.47 -27.40 10.34
N LEU A 362 -13.64 -26.97 9.87
CA LEU A 362 -13.74 -25.85 8.95
C LEU A 362 -13.29 -24.59 9.67
N ARG A 363 -12.46 -23.81 8.99
CA ARG A 363 -12.08 -22.49 9.46
C ARG A 363 -12.07 -21.50 8.32
N THR A 364 -12.52 -20.29 8.61
CA THR A 364 -12.69 -19.24 7.60
C THR A 364 -11.86 -18.01 7.93
N GLY A 365 -11.43 -17.36 6.86
CA GLY A 365 -10.74 -16.09 6.84
C GLY A 365 -11.10 -15.30 5.58
N SER A 366 -10.42 -14.18 5.38
CA SER A 366 -10.55 -13.33 4.21
C SER A 366 -9.23 -13.28 3.44
N GLY A 367 -9.28 -12.87 2.18
CA GLY A 367 -8.10 -12.64 1.36
C GLY A 367 -8.39 -11.63 0.26
N LYS A 368 -7.36 -11.27 -0.51
CA LYS A 368 -7.48 -10.39 -1.68
C LYS A 368 -6.77 -10.99 -2.88
N VAL A 369 -7.42 -10.97 -4.04
CA VAL A 369 -6.80 -11.21 -5.33
C VAL A 369 -5.80 -10.10 -5.64
N GLU A 370 -4.56 -10.48 -5.90
CA GLU A 370 -3.49 -9.54 -6.22
C GLU A 370 -3.21 -9.49 -7.73
N LYS A 371 -3.23 -10.64 -8.40
CA LYS A 371 -2.89 -10.69 -9.82
C LYS A 371 -3.55 -11.86 -10.52
N VAL A 372 -3.88 -11.67 -11.80
CA VAL A 372 -4.30 -12.72 -12.72
C VAL A 372 -3.22 -12.89 -13.78
N ILE A 373 -2.72 -14.11 -13.96
CA ILE A 373 -1.62 -14.43 -14.88
C ILE A 373 -2.13 -15.46 -15.89
N LYS A 374 -2.05 -15.12 -17.17
CA LYS A 374 -2.47 -16.00 -18.27
C LYS A 374 -1.34 -16.95 -18.68
N PHE A 375 -1.68 -18.20 -18.90
CA PHE A 375 -0.82 -19.25 -19.44
C PHE A 375 -1.42 -19.77 -20.75
N THR A 376 -0.55 -20.03 -21.73
CA THR A 376 -0.90 -20.60 -23.03
C THR A 376 0.05 -21.72 -23.38
N ASN A 377 -0.41 -22.67 -24.18
CA ASN A 377 0.37 -23.82 -24.68
C ASN A 377 0.79 -24.83 -23.60
N GLU A 378 0.18 -24.77 -22.41
CA GLU A 378 0.38 -25.71 -21.31
C GLU A 378 -0.98 -26.26 -20.87
N SER A 379 -1.05 -27.54 -20.51
CA SER A 379 -2.28 -28.16 -20.00
C SER A 379 -2.69 -27.53 -18.68
N CYS A 380 -3.96 -27.12 -18.58
CA CYS A 380 -4.52 -26.50 -17.39
C CYS A 380 -4.46 -27.45 -16.18
N PRO A 381 -3.90 -27.01 -15.04
CA PRO A 381 -3.77 -27.83 -13.84
C PRO A 381 -5.05 -27.87 -12.98
N CYS A 382 -6.15 -27.24 -13.40
CA CYS A 382 -7.40 -27.26 -12.63
C CYS A 382 -7.96 -28.68 -12.53
N GLU A 383 -8.72 -28.96 -11.47
CA GLU A 383 -9.24 -30.30 -11.18
C GLU A 383 -10.00 -30.91 -12.36
N THR A 384 -10.86 -30.12 -13.02
CA THR A 384 -11.63 -30.57 -14.18
C THR A 384 -10.75 -30.92 -15.37
N CYS A 385 -9.69 -30.14 -15.65
CA CYS A 385 -8.79 -30.41 -16.76
C CYS A 385 -7.83 -31.55 -16.46
N ARG A 386 -7.44 -31.74 -15.19
CA ARG A 386 -6.53 -32.82 -14.76
C ARG A 386 -7.08 -34.21 -15.07
N HIS A 387 -8.40 -34.37 -15.02
CA HIS A 387 -9.09 -35.64 -15.31
C HIS A 387 -9.72 -35.69 -16.70
N SER A 388 -9.48 -34.68 -17.55
CA SER A 388 -10.04 -34.61 -18.91
C SER A 388 -9.05 -35.16 -19.93
N ASP A 389 -9.52 -35.96 -20.90
CA ASP A 389 -8.74 -36.39 -22.06
C ASP A 389 -8.40 -35.22 -23.01
N LYS A 390 -9.08 -34.08 -22.84
CA LYS A 390 -8.88 -32.84 -23.61
C LYS A 390 -8.73 -31.68 -22.62
N PRO A 391 -7.58 -31.56 -21.93
CA PRO A 391 -7.34 -30.44 -21.03
C PRO A 391 -7.27 -29.13 -21.82
N ASN A 392 -7.79 -28.05 -21.23
CA ASN A 392 -7.64 -26.73 -21.84
C ASN A 392 -6.15 -26.33 -21.87
N THR A 393 -5.71 -25.72 -22.96
CA THR A 393 -4.33 -25.23 -23.14
C THR A 393 -4.19 -23.73 -22.87
N GLU A 394 -5.31 -23.07 -22.57
CA GLU A 394 -5.40 -21.68 -22.15
C GLU A 394 -6.03 -21.66 -20.75
N TRP A 395 -5.31 -21.11 -19.79
CA TRP A 395 -5.75 -21.06 -18.39
C TRP A 395 -5.09 -19.89 -17.66
N TRP A 396 -5.56 -19.63 -16.45
CA TRP A 396 -5.13 -18.50 -15.63
C TRP A 396 -4.82 -18.93 -14.21
N LYS A 397 -3.75 -18.35 -13.67
CA LYS A 397 -3.37 -18.41 -12.27
C LYS A 397 -3.83 -17.13 -11.59
N ILE A 398 -4.55 -17.25 -10.49
CA ILE A 398 -5.08 -16.15 -9.69
C ILE A 398 -4.32 -16.14 -8.37
N LYS A 399 -3.44 -15.16 -8.19
CA LYS A 399 -2.62 -14.99 -7.00
C LYS A 399 -3.43 -14.31 -5.91
N VAL A 400 -3.48 -14.90 -4.72
CA VAL A 400 -4.27 -14.42 -3.56
C VAL A 400 -3.33 -14.23 -2.37
N TYR A 401 -3.55 -13.16 -1.62
CA TYR A 401 -2.92 -12.93 -0.31
C TYR A 401 -3.96 -13.08 0.82
N THR A 402 -3.50 -13.64 1.93
CA THR A 402 -4.25 -13.76 3.19
C THR A 402 -3.27 -13.77 4.37
N ALA A 403 -3.74 -14.00 5.59
CA ALA A 403 -2.86 -14.12 6.76
C ALA A 403 -2.24 -15.51 6.89
N ALA A 404 -0.99 -15.58 7.37
CA ALA A 404 -0.29 -16.86 7.64
C ALA A 404 -1.01 -17.68 8.70
N ASN A 405 -1.63 -17.00 9.67
CA ASN A 405 -2.47 -17.67 10.65
C ASN A 405 -3.63 -18.42 9.96
N VAL A 406 -4.18 -17.93 8.83
CA VAL A 406 -5.26 -18.57 8.05
C VAL A 406 -4.70 -19.71 7.20
N VAL A 407 -3.70 -19.48 6.36
CA VAL A 407 -3.07 -20.56 5.56
C VAL A 407 -1.58 -20.60 5.87
N PHE A 408 -1.18 -21.57 6.69
CA PHE A 408 0.16 -21.67 7.22
C PHE A 408 1.17 -22.24 6.22
N ASP A 409 0.83 -23.34 5.56
CA ASP A 409 1.76 -24.06 4.68
C ASP A 409 1.05 -24.69 3.47
N GLY A 410 1.83 -25.43 2.67
CA GLY A 410 1.31 -26.16 1.52
C GLY A 410 0.34 -27.30 1.89
N VAL A 411 0.36 -27.82 3.12
CA VAL A 411 -0.62 -28.84 3.56
C VAL A 411 -1.98 -28.20 3.72
N GLU A 412 -2.06 -27.07 4.42
CA GLU A 412 -3.30 -26.32 4.60
C GLU A 412 -3.80 -25.74 3.28
N ALA A 413 -2.90 -25.21 2.46
CA ALA A 413 -3.23 -24.65 1.15
C ALA A 413 -3.90 -25.69 0.24
N ARG A 414 -3.44 -26.96 0.21
CA ARG A 414 -4.12 -28.03 -0.55
C ARG A 414 -5.54 -28.35 -0.10
N HIS A 415 -5.90 -27.94 1.11
CA HIS A 415 -7.23 -28.11 1.70
C HIS A 415 -7.94 -26.75 1.84
N THR A 416 -7.59 -25.80 0.99
CA THR A 416 -8.14 -24.45 0.99
C THR A 416 -8.94 -24.19 -0.28
N THR A 417 -10.11 -23.58 -0.12
CA THR A 417 -10.91 -23.04 -1.21
C THR A 417 -11.11 -21.53 -1.05
N CYS A 418 -11.15 -20.81 -2.16
CA CYS A 418 -11.51 -19.39 -2.21
C CYS A 418 -12.85 -19.22 -2.89
N ARG A 419 -13.82 -18.62 -2.19
CA ARG A 419 -15.12 -18.22 -2.74
C ARG A 419 -15.06 -16.75 -3.15
N PHE A 420 -15.35 -16.51 -4.43
CA PHE A 420 -15.33 -15.20 -5.08
C PHE A 420 -16.74 -14.60 -5.10
N PHE A 421 -16.83 -13.27 -5.08
CA PHE A 421 -18.08 -12.52 -5.25
C PHE A 421 -19.20 -12.87 -4.25
N TYR A 422 -18.85 -13.29 -3.04
CA TYR A 422 -19.82 -13.63 -2.00
C TYR A 422 -20.31 -12.38 -1.26
N ASP A 423 -21.08 -11.56 -1.96
CA ASP A 423 -21.58 -10.27 -1.45
C ASP A 423 -22.87 -10.43 -0.65
N THR A 424 -23.72 -11.38 -1.05
CA THR A 424 -24.99 -11.75 -0.39
C THR A 424 -25.16 -13.28 -0.35
N GLU A 425 -26.13 -13.79 0.40
CA GLU A 425 -26.39 -15.25 0.51
C GLU A 425 -26.85 -15.87 -0.82
N GLU A 426 -27.49 -15.07 -1.67
CA GLU A 426 -27.96 -15.45 -3.00
C GLU A 426 -26.87 -15.31 -4.08
N SER A 427 -25.66 -14.86 -3.70
CA SER A 427 -24.56 -14.68 -4.65
C SER A 427 -24.14 -16.01 -5.28
N PRO A 428 -23.86 -16.04 -6.61
CA PRO A 428 -23.43 -17.25 -7.28
C PRO A 428 -22.23 -17.92 -6.60
N GLU A 429 -22.28 -19.24 -6.45
CA GLU A 429 -21.18 -19.99 -5.87
C GLU A 429 -20.05 -20.14 -6.90
N ILE A 430 -19.06 -19.26 -6.82
CA ILE A 430 -17.82 -19.33 -7.61
C ILE A 430 -16.67 -19.63 -6.65
N SER A 431 -16.32 -20.91 -6.54
CA SER A 431 -15.27 -21.40 -5.64
C SER A 431 -14.13 -22.04 -6.43
N LEU A 432 -12.89 -21.67 -6.12
CA LEU A 432 -11.68 -22.27 -6.70
C LEU A 432 -10.84 -22.94 -5.61
N GLN A 433 -10.34 -24.14 -5.91
CA GLN A 433 -9.34 -24.83 -5.10
C GLN A 433 -7.97 -24.16 -5.26
N VAL A 434 -7.24 -24.08 -4.15
CA VAL A 434 -5.85 -23.59 -4.14
C VAL A 434 -4.92 -24.67 -4.69
N VAL A 435 -3.99 -24.26 -5.54
CA VAL A 435 -2.92 -25.10 -6.07
C VAL A 435 -1.61 -24.71 -5.40
N VAL A 436 -0.90 -25.72 -4.90
CA VAL A 436 0.41 -25.52 -4.28
C VAL A 436 1.48 -25.76 -5.33
N ASP A 437 2.20 -24.71 -5.67
CA ASP A 437 3.34 -24.71 -6.57
C ASP A 437 4.47 -23.83 -5.99
N ASN A 438 5.48 -23.51 -6.80
CA ASN A 438 6.62 -22.70 -6.39
C ASN A 438 6.26 -21.24 -6.03
N ASP A 439 5.05 -20.77 -6.34
CA ASP A 439 4.58 -19.43 -6.00
C ASP A 439 3.98 -19.37 -4.58
N PHE A 440 3.76 -20.51 -3.93
CA PHE A 440 3.32 -20.56 -2.53
C PHE A 440 4.39 -19.98 -1.61
N LYS A 441 4.03 -18.98 -0.80
CA LYS A 441 4.93 -18.33 0.15
C LYS A 441 4.19 -17.99 1.44
N THR A 442 4.81 -18.27 2.58
CA THR A 442 4.32 -17.84 3.90
C THR A 442 5.41 -17.12 4.66
N ASN A 443 5.04 -16.07 5.38
CA ASN A 443 5.87 -15.42 6.38
C ASN A 443 5.12 -15.37 7.71
N ILE A 444 5.53 -16.23 8.64
CA ILE A 444 4.94 -16.29 9.98
C ILE A 444 5.20 -14.99 10.75
N LYS A 445 6.39 -14.38 10.62
CA LYS A 445 6.74 -13.15 11.35
C LYS A 445 5.88 -11.97 10.92
N GLY A 446 5.62 -11.84 9.63
CA GLY A 446 4.74 -10.81 9.05
C GLY A 446 3.26 -11.22 8.99
N ASP A 447 2.93 -12.41 9.47
CA ASP A 447 1.59 -13.01 9.41
C ASP A 447 0.90 -12.93 8.04
N TRP A 448 1.65 -13.15 6.95
CA TRP A 448 1.09 -13.17 5.59
C TRP A 448 1.36 -14.50 4.88
N SER A 449 0.43 -14.88 4.01
CA SER A 449 0.50 -16.06 3.16
C SER A 449 0.01 -15.71 1.76
N CYS A 450 0.67 -16.29 0.76
CA CYS A 450 0.36 -16.09 -0.63
C CYS A 450 0.33 -17.43 -1.35
N PHE A 451 -0.73 -17.65 -2.11
CA PHE A 451 -0.95 -18.86 -2.89
C PHE A 451 -1.72 -18.55 -4.16
N CYS A 452 -1.93 -19.57 -4.99
CA CYS A 452 -2.63 -19.40 -6.26
C CYS A 452 -3.83 -20.33 -6.38
N CYS A 453 -4.91 -19.81 -6.94
CA CYS A 453 -6.00 -20.60 -7.52
C CYS A 453 -5.79 -20.70 -9.03
N VAL A 454 -6.40 -21.70 -9.68
CA VAL A 454 -6.30 -21.86 -11.14
C VAL A 454 -7.68 -22.01 -11.77
N THR A 455 -7.85 -21.45 -12.97
CA THR A 455 -9.09 -21.59 -13.74
C THR A 455 -8.82 -21.58 -15.23
N CYS A 456 -9.59 -22.35 -16.00
CA CYS A 456 -9.66 -22.23 -17.46
C CYS A 456 -10.94 -21.49 -17.92
N ASN A 457 -11.70 -20.92 -16.99
CA ASN A 457 -12.86 -20.09 -17.32
C ASN A 457 -12.39 -18.68 -17.72
N LYS A 458 -12.32 -18.46 -19.03
CA LYS A 458 -11.91 -17.18 -19.62
C LYS A 458 -12.71 -16.00 -19.12
N LYS A 459 -14.04 -16.12 -19.00
CA LYS A 459 -14.91 -15.03 -18.56
C LYS A 459 -14.56 -14.61 -17.12
N LEU A 460 -14.42 -15.59 -16.22
CA LEU A 460 -14.01 -15.32 -14.83
C LEU A 460 -12.64 -14.63 -14.77
N ALA A 461 -11.67 -15.15 -15.52
CA ALA A 461 -10.31 -14.61 -15.52
C ALA A 461 -10.24 -13.17 -16.07
N GLU A 462 -10.91 -12.89 -17.19
CA GLU A 462 -10.98 -11.55 -17.78
C GLU A 462 -11.71 -10.57 -16.87
N THR A 463 -12.78 -11.01 -16.17
CA THR A 463 -13.46 -10.18 -15.16
C THR A 463 -12.53 -9.82 -14.00
N LEU A 464 -11.84 -10.80 -13.41
CA LEU A 464 -10.90 -10.56 -12.32
C LEU A 464 -9.72 -9.68 -12.76
N GLN A 465 -9.21 -9.87 -13.98
CA GLN A 465 -8.15 -9.04 -14.52
C GLN A 465 -8.59 -7.58 -14.63
N GLY A 466 -9.80 -7.32 -15.15
CA GLY A 466 -10.36 -5.97 -15.19
C GLY A 466 -10.51 -5.35 -13.79
N MET A 467 -10.93 -6.13 -12.80
CA MET A 467 -11.03 -5.66 -11.41
C MET A 467 -9.67 -5.32 -10.78
N VAL A 468 -8.62 -6.08 -11.12
CA VAL A 468 -7.24 -5.75 -10.70
C VAL A 468 -6.79 -4.43 -11.35
N GLU A 469 -7.05 -4.24 -12.64
CA GLU A 469 -6.73 -3.00 -13.35
C GLU A 469 -7.48 -1.80 -12.77
N ASP A 470 -8.77 -1.95 -12.44
CA ASP A 470 -9.57 -0.93 -11.78
C ASP A 470 -9.02 -0.58 -10.39
N TYR A 471 -8.65 -1.58 -9.60
CA TYR A 471 -7.99 -1.38 -8.30
C TYR A 471 -6.70 -0.58 -8.45
N ASP A 472 -5.81 -0.94 -9.38
CA ASP A 472 -4.55 -0.23 -9.59
C ASP A 472 -4.78 1.25 -9.94
N ILE A 473 -5.76 1.53 -10.81
CA ILE A 473 -6.15 2.89 -11.20
C ILE A 473 -6.66 3.67 -9.98
N PHE A 474 -7.63 3.13 -9.24
CA PHE A 474 -8.24 3.84 -8.11
C PHE A 474 -7.30 3.95 -6.91
N ASN A 475 -6.44 2.95 -6.70
CA ASN A 475 -5.41 2.98 -5.66
C ASN A 475 -4.40 4.10 -5.93
N ASN A 476 -3.93 4.23 -7.17
CA ASN A 476 -3.04 5.31 -7.58
C ASN A 476 -3.71 6.68 -7.40
N ILE A 477 -4.94 6.88 -7.91
CA ILE A 477 -5.69 8.13 -7.75
C ILE A 477 -5.87 8.48 -6.26
N THR A 478 -6.25 7.51 -5.43
CA THR A 478 -6.47 7.71 -4.00
C THR A 478 -5.16 8.04 -3.29
N TYR A 479 -4.08 7.32 -3.59
CA TYR A 479 -2.77 7.56 -3.01
C TYR A 479 -2.28 8.99 -3.29
N HIS A 480 -2.28 9.45 -4.55
CA HIS A 480 -1.81 10.80 -4.87
C HIS A 480 -2.69 11.90 -4.30
N LYS A 481 -3.99 11.64 -4.10
CA LYS A 481 -4.90 12.61 -3.50
C LYS A 481 -4.66 12.78 -2.00
N TYR A 482 -4.30 11.71 -1.30
CA TYR A 482 -4.32 11.68 0.18
C TYR A 482 -2.97 11.40 0.84
N ASN A 483 -1.89 11.11 0.08
CA ASN A 483 -0.58 10.81 0.67
C ASN A 483 -0.08 11.96 1.58
N GLY A 484 -0.35 13.22 1.22
CA GLY A 484 0.03 14.41 1.97
C GLY A 484 -0.79 14.68 3.24
N THR A 485 -2.00 14.11 3.38
CA THR A 485 -2.89 14.32 4.54
C THR A 485 -3.15 13.04 5.35
N SER A 486 -2.47 11.95 5.00
CA SER A 486 -2.69 10.61 5.57
C SER A 486 -2.60 10.57 7.10
N GLU A 487 -1.64 11.30 7.68
CA GLU A 487 -1.42 11.39 9.14
C GLU A 487 -2.47 12.25 9.87
N GLU A 488 -3.16 13.15 9.17
CA GLU A 488 -4.15 14.07 9.76
C GLU A 488 -5.52 13.40 9.88
N ASP A 489 -6.02 12.85 8.76
CA ASP A 489 -7.37 12.27 8.72
C ASP A 489 -7.41 10.83 9.25
N LYS A 490 -6.28 10.12 9.12
CA LYS A 490 -6.06 8.71 9.50
C LYS A 490 -7.14 7.75 9.02
N LEU A 491 -7.79 8.07 7.91
CA LEU A 491 -8.93 7.30 7.43
C LEU A 491 -8.50 5.92 6.95
N MET A 492 -9.34 4.94 7.20
CA MET A 492 -9.16 3.60 6.70
C MET A 492 -10.48 2.87 6.48
N PHE A 493 -10.41 1.77 5.74
CA PHE A 493 -11.48 0.79 5.69
C PHE A 493 -10.91 -0.62 5.60
N THR A 494 -11.75 -1.61 5.93
CA THR A 494 -11.46 -3.02 5.73
C THR A 494 -12.65 -3.69 5.06
N VAL A 495 -12.40 -4.54 4.07
CA VAL A 495 -13.44 -5.37 3.44
C VAL A 495 -13.16 -6.82 3.79
N SER A 496 -14.14 -7.52 4.35
CA SER A 496 -13.91 -8.86 4.92
C SER A 496 -15.16 -9.73 4.87
N HIS A 497 -15.00 -10.99 5.29
CA HIS A 497 -16.07 -11.95 5.52
C HIS A 497 -16.20 -12.27 7.02
N PRO A 498 -16.85 -11.41 7.83
CA PRO A 498 -17.10 -11.70 9.24
C PRO A 498 -17.80 -13.04 9.40
N HIS A 499 -17.25 -13.87 10.27
CA HIS A 499 -17.63 -15.26 10.56
C HIS A 499 -17.62 -16.19 9.33
N GLY A 500 -17.01 -15.79 8.22
CA GLY A 500 -17.08 -16.53 6.95
C GLY A 500 -18.41 -16.36 6.20
N CYS A 501 -19.24 -15.38 6.58
CA CYS A 501 -20.50 -15.04 5.91
C CYS A 501 -20.28 -14.02 4.78
N CYS A 502 -21.37 -13.37 4.35
CA CYS A 502 -21.37 -12.32 3.33
C CYS A 502 -20.31 -11.24 3.53
N LYS A 503 -19.87 -10.66 2.42
CA LYS A 503 -18.85 -9.61 2.40
C LYS A 503 -19.38 -8.31 2.98
N LEU A 504 -18.66 -7.79 3.96
CA LEU A 504 -18.99 -6.55 4.66
C LEU A 504 -17.80 -5.58 4.62
N VAL A 505 -18.08 -4.28 4.60
CA VAL A 505 -17.08 -3.22 4.80
C VAL A 505 -17.24 -2.56 6.15
N SER A 506 -16.12 -2.25 6.80
CA SER A 506 -16.08 -1.38 7.98
C SER A 506 -15.21 -0.17 7.68
N LEU A 507 -15.74 1.01 8.00
CA LEU A 507 -15.07 2.30 7.84
C LEU A 507 -14.60 2.78 9.20
N GLY A 508 -13.45 3.43 9.26
CA GLY A 508 -12.95 3.98 10.52
C GLY A 508 -11.65 4.73 10.35
N GLN A 509 -10.90 4.80 11.45
CA GLN A 509 -9.62 5.48 11.52
C GLN A 509 -8.56 4.58 12.13
N TRP A 510 -7.35 4.67 11.61
CA TRP A 510 -6.19 4.07 12.22
C TRP A 510 -5.64 4.97 13.33
N LYS A 511 -4.98 4.35 14.30
CA LYS A 511 -4.53 5.01 15.54
C LYS A 511 -3.04 5.26 15.49
N ASP A 512 -2.27 4.18 15.53
CA ASP A 512 -0.81 4.20 15.58
C ASP A 512 -0.24 3.48 14.36
N LYS A 513 0.90 3.98 13.87
CA LYS A 513 1.70 3.40 12.81
C LYS A 513 3.08 3.03 13.36
N TYR A 514 3.44 1.76 13.25
CA TYR A 514 4.72 1.23 13.70
C TYR A 514 5.59 0.90 12.49
N THR A 515 6.85 1.30 12.56
CA THR A 515 7.87 0.98 11.55
C THR A 515 8.91 0.11 12.24
N SER A 516 9.00 -1.16 11.84
CA SER A 516 9.97 -2.09 12.43
C SER A 516 11.20 -2.30 11.56
N ASP A 517 11.12 -1.91 10.28
CA ASP A 517 12.21 -1.85 9.29
C ASP A 517 11.74 -1.02 8.09
N ILE A 518 12.63 -0.70 7.13
CA ILE A 518 12.38 0.20 5.97
C ILE A 518 11.09 -0.14 5.18
N ILE A 519 10.62 -1.39 5.24
CA ILE A 519 9.51 -1.92 4.43
C ILE A 519 8.29 -2.38 5.26
N LEU A 520 8.47 -2.71 6.54
CA LEU A 520 7.41 -3.34 7.34
C LEU A 520 6.70 -2.32 8.24
N GLN A 521 5.64 -1.73 7.68
CA GLN A 521 4.68 -0.91 8.43
C GLN A 521 3.57 -1.79 9.03
N GLN A 522 3.22 -1.51 10.28
CA GLN A 522 2.07 -2.11 10.97
C GLN A 522 1.17 -0.98 11.46
N PHE A 523 -0.14 -1.14 11.26
CA PHE A 523 -1.13 -0.18 11.73
C PHE A 523 -1.99 -0.79 12.83
N THR A 524 -2.39 0.02 13.79
CA THR A 524 -3.43 -0.34 14.76
C THR A 524 -4.68 0.52 14.54
N TYR A 525 -5.85 -0.01 14.86
CA TYR A 525 -7.13 0.65 14.58
C TYR A 525 -8.28 0.10 15.41
N TYR A 526 -9.34 0.90 15.58
CA TYR A 526 -10.59 0.46 16.24
C TYR A 526 -11.70 0.08 15.24
N THR A 527 -11.42 0.15 13.94
CA THR A 527 -12.34 -0.29 12.89
C THR A 527 -12.78 -1.73 13.14
N CYS A 528 -14.10 -1.96 13.09
CA CYS A 528 -14.71 -3.23 13.48
C CYS A 528 -14.16 -4.42 12.69
N THR A 529 -13.80 -5.48 13.41
CA THR A 529 -13.50 -6.81 12.87
C THR A 529 -14.09 -7.87 13.79
N CYS A 530 -14.30 -9.07 13.24
CA CYS A 530 -14.79 -10.25 13.95
C CYS A 530 -13.93 -11.46 13.59
N ALA A 531 -14.15 -12.59 14.26
CA ALA A 531 -13.68 -13.87 13.75
C ALA A 531 -14.09 -14.03 12.27
N GLY A 532 -13.23 -14.59 11.42
CA GLY A 532 -13.38 -14.64 9.95
C GLY A 532 -12.75 -13.46 9.18
N CYS A 533 -12.40 -12.37 9.86
CA CYS A 533 -11.77 -11.21 9.22
C CYS A 533 -10.26 -11.35 8.98
N SER A 534 -9.56 -12.29 9.61
CA SER A 534 -8.10 -12.45 9.40
C SER A 534 -7.77 -12.62 7.91
N GLY A 535 -6.75 -11.90 7.44
CA GLY A 535 -6.34 -11.84 6.04
C GLY A 535 -7.14 -10.85 5.18
N ALA A 536 -8.11 -10.12 5.75
CA ALA A 536 -8.84 -9.08 5.04
C ALA A 536 -7.94 -7.92 4.60
N PRO A 537 -8.14 -7.34 3.40
CA PRO A 537 -7.48 -6.11 3.00
C PRO A 537 -7.84 -4.95 3.93
N VAL A 538 -6.81 -4.32 4.49
CA VAL A 538 -6.86 -3.12 5.32
C VAL A 538 -6.28 -1.97 4.52
N TYR A 539 -7.14 -1.08 4.07
CA TYR A 539 -6.77 0.05 3.25
C TYR A 539 -6.63 1.30 4.13
N CYS A 540 -5.39 1.63 4.49
CA CYS A 540 -5.06 2.89 5.18
C CYS A 540 -4.83 3.96 4.12
N VAL A 541 -5.67 5.00 4.09
CA VAL A 541 -5.65 5.98 3.00
C VAL A 541 -4.34 6.76 2.97
N GLY A 542 -3.74 6.87 1.79
CA GLY A 542 -2.42 7.48 1.59
C GLY A 542 -1.24 6.55 1.93
N HIS A 543 -1.51 5.30 2.29
CA HIS A 543 -0.50 4.26 2.53
C HIS A 543 -0.70 3.05 1.60
N CYS A 544 0.24 2.12 1.63
CA CYS A 544 0.11 0.85 0.93
C CYS A 544 -0.99 -0.02 1.56
N LEU A 545 -1.44 -1.03 0.82
CA LEU A 545 -2.40 -1.99 1.34
C LEU A 545 -1.76 -2.88 2.42
N HIS A 546 -2.50 -3.12 3.49
CA HIS A 546 -2.14 -4.04 4.57
C HIS A 546 -3.14 -5.19 4.68
N TYR A 547 -2.84 -6.19 5.50
CA TYR A 547 -3.74 -7.30 5.79
C TYR A 547 -4.04 -7.39 7.27
N HIS A 548 -5.30 -7.58 7.62
CA HIS A 548 -5.73 -7.71 9.00
C HIS A 548 -5.18 -9.00 9.61
N SER A 549 -4.50 -8.91 10.75
CA SER A 549 -3.95 -10.07 11.44
C SER A 549 -4.84 -10.52 12.59
N GLY A 550 -5.29 -9.58 13.41
CA GLY A 550 -6.20 -9.85 14.52
C GLY A 550 -6.38 -8.66 15.44
N SER A 551 -6.70 -8.95 16.71
CA SER A 551 -7.04 -7.94 17.71
C SER A 551 -6.29 -8.12 19.02
N LEU A 552 -6.00 -7.03 19.71
CA LEU A 552 -5.41 -7.02 21.03
C LEU A 552 -6.48 -7.19 22.10
N LYS A 553 -6.08 -7.56 23.32
CA LYS A 553 -7.00 -7.68 24.46
C LYS A 553 -7.76 -6.40 24.78
N SER A 554 -7.24 -5.25 24.36
CA SER A 554 -7.90 -3.95 24.48
C SER A 554 -9.02 -3.72 23.47
N GLY A 555 -9.20 -4.64 22.52
CA GLY A 555 -10.10 -4.48 21.38
C GLY A 555 -9.47 -3.75 20.19
N LEU A 556 -8.22 -3.29 20.30
CA LEU A 556 -7.51 -2.64 19.20
C LEU A 556 -7.09 -3.68 18.15
N CYS A 557 -7.51 -3.51 16.91
CA CYS A 557 -7.11 -4.33 15.79
C CYS A 557 -5.70 -3.94 15.30
N TYR A 558 -5.02 -4.87 14.63
CA TYR A 558 -3.74 -4.60 13.98
C TYR A 558 -3.64 -5.28 12.62
N SER A 559 -2.84 -4.68 11.75
CA SER A 559 -2.54 -5.17 10.40
C SER A 559 -1.04 -5.29 10.16
N ASN A 560 -0.66 -6.18 9.26
CA ASN A 560 0.72 -6.32 8.80
C ASN A 560 0.84 -5.97 7.32
N TYR A 561 2.04 -5.54 6.93
CA TYR A 561 2.40 -5.38 5.52
C TYR A 561 2.38 -6.75 4.81
N GLY A 562 1.81 -6.80 3.59
CA GLY A 562 1.71 -8.02 2.79
C GLY A 562 2.66 -8.08 1.61
#